data_AF-A0A1T4WA23-F1
#
_entry.id   AF-A0A1T4WA23-F1
#
_cell.length_a   1.000
_cell.length_b   1.000
_cell.length_c   1.000
_cell.angle_alpha   90.00
_cell.angle_beta   90.00
_cell.angle_gamma   90.00
#
_symmetry.space_group_name_H-M   'P 1'
#
loop_
_entity.id
_entity.type
_entity.pdbx_description
1 polymer ?
#
loop_
_entity_poly.entity_id
_entity_poly.type
_entity_poly.pdbx_seq_one_letter_code
_entity_poly.pdbx_strand_id
1 'polypeptide(L)'
;MPSEPMNIQEQGFRSSLFGFDKNDVLAYMNALANEAQQHELEYNRQLQQLQSKLDELRSERGTADSRMEALKAELAAATQRADTAEAKRREADEQLETIKKKTASFQSTQRESQKNANIWQLKCHDLQQQVDELQKQLTAARALNTAAAPAAPTSDLVREAKLEAGKILADARLYAESAERELKQQAETQKNRMAENARSIASGVMLVRERLARVDERLSAATLDLDGLTQAIYQALDQTEAELKDLGTDMRSFAQGTPETDIPEPVPPRPAAKPAAPSPEKPAERLRVKAKAQPVHHTAPAAPVHRLRNTRRPISQLLQDQIDKLGREEQ
;
A
#
# COMPACT_ATOMS: atom_id res chain seq x y z
N MET A 1 -23.91 -10.04 -112.66
CA MET A 1 -22.48 -10.39 -112.65
C MET A 1 -21.98 -10.19 -111.23
N PRO A 2 -21.59 -11.26 -110.52
CA PRO A 2 -21.00 -11.17 -109.19
C PRO A 2 -19.49 -10.96 -109.31
N SER A 3 -18.90 -10.12 -108.44
CA SER A 3 -17.45 -10.01 -108.30
C SER A 3 -17.09 -10.18 -106.83
N GLU A 4 -16.31 -11.22 -106.56
CA GLU A 4 -15.82 -11.67 -105.25
C GLU A 4 -15.03 -10.57 -104.50
N PRO A 5 -15.15 -10.50 -103.16
CA PRO A 5 -14.25 -9.68 -102.36
C PRO A 5 -12.87 -10.35 -102.27
N MET A 6 -11.88 -9.71 -102.91
CA MET A 6 -10.47 -10.08 -102.83
C MET A 6 -10.01 -9.99 -101.37
N ASN A 7 -9.67 -11.15 -100.81
CA ASN A 7 -9.12 -11.34 -99.47
C ASN A 7 -7.72 -10.72 -99.40
N ILE A 8 -7.65 -9.41 -99.17
CA ILE A 8 -6.41 -8.74 -98.80
C ILE A 8 -6.16 -9.12 -97.34
N GLN A 9 -5.43 -10.22 -97.16
CA GLN A 9 -4.65 -10.41 -95.94
C GLN A 9 -3.78 -9.16 -95.79
N GLU A 10 -4.17 -8.29 -94.87
CA GLU A 10 -3.28 -7.29 -94.29
C GLU A 10 -2.12 -8.04 -93.63
N GLN A 11 -1.13 -8.46 -94.45
CA GLN A 11 0.22 -8.63 -93.97
C GLN A 11 0.68 -7.23 -93.58
N GLY A 12 0.37 -6.86 -92.34
CA GLY A 12 0.82 -5.61 -91.74
C GLY A 12 2.30 -5.45 -92.04
N PHE A 13 2.65 -4.32 -92.63
CA PHE A 13 4.04 -3.93 -92.89
C PHE A 13 4.84 -4.07 -91.59
N ARG A 14 5.58 -5.17 -91.44
CA ARG A 14 6.58 -5.31 -90.41
C ARG A 14 7.74 -4.42 -90.83
N SER A 15 7.69 -3.15 -90.44
CA SER A 15 8.77 -2.21 -90.71
C SER A 15 9.97 -2.63 -89.86
N SER A 16 10.78 -3.53 -90.41
CA SER A 16 12.06 -3.92 -89.84
C SER A 16 13.16 -3.13 -90.54
N LEU A 17 13.78 -2.21 -89.80
CA LEU A 17 14.97 -1.48 -90.26
C LEU A 17 16.14 -2.02 -89.43
N PHE A 18 17.16 -2.58 -90.09
CA PHE A 18 18.34 -3.19 -89.44
C PHE A 18 18.03 -4.35 -88.47
N GLY A 19 17.02 -5.16 -88.75
CA GLY A 19 16.72 -6.37 -87.98
C GLY A 19 15.90 -6.15 -86.69
N PHE A 20 15.47 -4.92 -86.40
CA PHE A 20 14.58 -4.61 -85.28
C PHE A 20 13.14 -4.47 -85.76
N ASP A 21 12.20 -5.23 -85.17
CA ASP A 21 10.76 -5.04 -85.40
C ASP A 21 10.26 -3.85 -84.58
N LYS A 22 9.54 -2.93 -85.22
CA LYS A 22 8.97 -1.75 -84.56
C LYS A 22 8.08 -2.12 -83.36
N ASN A 23 7.35 -3.22 -83.44
CA ASN A 23 6.46 -3.65 -82.36
C ASN A 23 7.25 -4.16 -81.15
N ASP A 24 8.38 -4.83 -81.38
CA ASP A 24 9.25 -5.32 -80.31
C ASP A 24 9.91 -4.15 -79.55
N VAL A 25 10.34 -3.11 -80.27
CA VAL A 25 10.89 -1.90 -79.66
C VAL A 25 9.84 -1.16 -78.83
N LEU A 26 8.61 -1.02 -79.33
CA LEU A 26 7.52 -0.38 -78.59
C LEU A 26 7.09 -1.21 -77.37
N ALA A 27 7.07 -2.54 -77.49
CA ALA A 27 6.78 -3.44 -76.38
C ALA A 27 7.85 -3.32 -75.28
N TYR A 28 9.13 -3.27 -75.65
CA TYR A 28 10.23 -3.05 -74.71
C TYR A 28 10.15 -1.68 -74.04
N MET A 29 9.87 -0.61 -74.80
CA MET A 29 9.69 0.73 -74.21
C MET A 29 8.53 0.79 -73.23
N ASN A 30 7.41 0.13 -73.54
CA ASN A 30 6.27 0.02 -72.63
C ASN A 30 6.59 -0.83 -71.40
N ALA A 31 7.32 -1.94 -71.55
CA ALA A 31 7.78 -2.76 -70.43
C ALA A 31 8.69 -1.96 -69.49
N LEU A 32 9.68 -1.24 -70.04
CA LEU A 32 10.58 -0.40 -69.27
C LEU A 32 9.85 0.75 -68.55
N ALA A 33 8.87 1.39 -69.21
CA ALA A 33 8.04 2.42 -68.59
C ALA A 33 7.18 1.85 -67.45
N ASN A 34 6.62 0.65 -67.62
CA ASN A 34 5.84 -0.02 -66.60
C ASN A 34 6.71 -0.45 -65.41
N GLU A 35 7.92 -0.98 -65.64
CA GLU A 35 8.88 -1.32 -64.59
C GLU A 35 9.30 -0.08 -63.80
N ALA A 36 9.60 1.03 -64.48
CA ALA A 36 9.91 2.30 -63.83
C ALA A 36 8.75 2.78 -62.94
N GLN A 37 7.50 2.72 -63.44
CA GLN A 37 6.32 3.06 -62.64
C GLN A 37 6.12 2.14 -61.44
N GLN A 38 6.35 0.83 -61.60
CA GLN A 38 6.26 -0.13 -60.50
C GLN A 38 7.29 0.19 -59.41
N HIS A 39 8.53 0.45 -59.79
CA HIS A 39 9.56 0.84 -58.82
C HIS A 39 9.24 2.16 -58.11
N GLU A 40 8.69 3.16 -58.80
CA GLU A 40 8.23 4.40 -58.15
C GLU A 40 7.13 4.13 -57.11
N LEU A 41 6.17 3.25 -57.42
CA LEU A 41 5.13 2.84 -56.48
C LEU A 41 5.70 2.09 -55.28
N GLU A 42 6.68 1.20 -55.50
CA GLU A 42 7.38 0.48 -54.44
C GLU A 42 8.15 1.43 -53.51
N TYR A 43 8.91 2.38 -54.07
CA TYR A 43 9.62 3.38 -53.29
C TYR A 43 8.68 4.27 -52.49
N ASN A 44 7.57 4.72 -53.10
CA ASN A 44 6.55 5.50 -52.40
C ASN A 44 5.91 4.70 -51.24
N ARG A 45 5.66 3.41 -51.46
CA ARG A 45 5.15 2.52 -50.40
C ARG A 45 6.15 2.36 -49.26
N GLN A 46 7.44 2.22 -49.57
CA GLN A 46 8.50 2.16 -48.56
C GLN A 46 8.63 3.48 -47.79
N LEU A 47 8.54 4.63 -48.46
CA LEU A 47 8.56 5.94 -47.82
C LEU A 47 7.39 6.13 -46.86
N GLN A 48 6.18 5.75 -47.25
CA GLN A 48 5.00 5.79 -46.37
C GLN A 48 5.17 4.87 -45.15
N GLN A 49 5.74 3.67 -45.34
CA GLN A 49 6.03 2.76 -44.22
C GLN A 49 7.05 3.37 -43.25
N LEU A 50 8.13 3.97 -43.75
CA LEU A 50 9.13 4.63 -42.91
C LEU A 50 8.56 5.84 -42.17
N GLN A 51 7.73 6.66 -42.83
CA GLN A 51 7.04 7.78 -42.19
C GLN A 51 6.11 7.30 -41.06
N SER A 52 5.25 6.32 -41.33
CA SER A 52 4.33 5.78 -40.31
C SER A 52 5.08 5.24 -39.09
N LYS A 53 6.20 4.55 -39.30
CA LYS A 53 7.05 4.03 -38.22
C LYS A 53 7.74 5.15 -37.45
N LEU A 54 8.13 6.24 -38.12
CA LEU A 54 8.76 7.38 -37.49
C LEU A 54 7.75 8.16 -36.62
N ASP A 55 6.50 8.26 -37.07
CA ASP A 55 5.42 8.86 -36.30
C ASP A 55 5.01 7.99 -35.09
N GLU A 56 4.99 6.66 -35.26
CA GLU A 56 4.78 5.70 -34.16
C GLU A 56 5.87 5.86 -33.08
N LEU A 57 7.15 5.85 -33.47
CA LEU A 57 8.28 6.06 -32.55
C LEU A 57 8.24 7.43 -31.86
N ARG A 58 7.80 8.48 -32.55
CA ARG A 58 7.61 9.82 -31.96
C ARG A 58 6.51 9.81 -30.91
N SER A 59 5.39 9.15 -31.20
CA SER A 59 4.28 8.99 -30.25
C SER A 59 4.73 8.20 -29.02
N GLU A 60 5.38 7.05 -29.21
CA GLU A 60 5.92 6.23 -28.14
C GLU A 60 6.89 7.04 -27.26
N ARG A 61 7.82 7.78 -27.87
CA ARG A 61 8.73 8.66 -27.14
C ARG A 61 7.99 9.71 -26.32
N GLY A 62 6.97 10.36 -26.88
CA GLY A 62 6.15 11.33 -26.12
C GLY A 62 5.45 10.70 -24.92
N THR A 63 4.95 9.47 -25.05
CA THR A 63 4.35 8.75 -23.91
C THR A 63 5.40 8.35 -22.87
N ALA A 64 6.60 7.94 -23.30
CA ALA A 64 7.70 7.57 -22.41
C ALA A 64 8.23 8.79 -21.63
N ASP A 65 8.39 9.93 -22.30
CA ASP A 65 8.80 11.19 -21.67
C ASP A 65 7.76 11.64 -20.63
N SER A 66 6.47 11.54 -20.95
CA SER A 66 5.39 11.85 -20.00
C SER A 66 5.41 10.93 -18.76
N ARG A 67 5.64 9.63 -18.96
CA ARG A 67 5.79 8.66 -17.86
C ARG A 67 7.03 8.95 -17.02
N MET A 68 8.13 9.35 -17.65
CA MET A 68 9.37 9.70 -16.96
C MET A 68 9.16 10.92 -16.05
N GLU A 69 8.48 11.95 -16.53
CA GLU A 69 8.17 13.13 -15.72
C GLU A 69 7.21 12.81 -14.57
N ALA A 70 6.21 11.95 -14.80
CA ALA A 70 5.33 11.47 -13.73
C ALA A 70 6.12 10.73 -12.64
N LEU A 71 7.01 9.81 -13.03
CA LEU A 71 7.86 9.07 -12.08
C LEU A 71 8.84 9.98 -11.31
N LYS A 72 9.40 11.02 -11.96
CA LYS A 72 10.22 12.01 -11.28
C LYS A 72 9.43 12.79 -10.23
N ALA A 73 8.20 13.20 -10.56
CA ALA A 73 7.32 13.90 -9.63
C ALA A 73 6.92 13.00 -8.45
N GLU A 74 6.62 11.73 -8.71
CA GLU A 74 6.33 10.74 -7.67
C GLU A 74 7.54 10.49 -6.76
N LEU A 75 8.75 10.37 -7.33
CA LEU A 75 9.98 10.23 -6.56
C LEU A 75 10.20 11.44 -5.64
N ALA A 76 10.05 12.66 -6.16
CA ALA A 76 10.18 13.87 -5.35
C ALA A 76 9.15 13.91 -4.21
N ALA A 77 7.89 13.55 -4.48
CA ALA A 77 6.85 13.46 -3.47
C ALA A 77 7.12 12.35 -2.43
N ALA A 78 7.70 11.22 -2.85
CA ALA A 78 8.10 10.15 -1.94
C ALA A 78 9.24 10.59 -1.01
N THR A 79 10.26 11.28 -1.54
CA THR A 79 11.36 11.83 -0.75
C THR A 79 10.85 12.83 0.30
N GLN A 80 9.97 13.77 -0.09
CA GLN A 80 9.41 14.74 0.86
C GLN A 80 8.60 14.05 1.99
N ARG A 81 7.86 12.98 1.67
CA ARG A 81 7.16 12.19 2.69
C ARG A 81 8.14 11.46 3.61
N ALA A 82 9.24 10.94 3.08
CA ALA A 82 10.28 10.30 3.88
C ALA A 82 10.94 11.30 4.84
N ASP A 83 11.32 12.49 4.37
CA ASP A 83 11.92 13.55 5.20
C ASP A 83 10.98 13.99 6.32
N THR A 84 9.68 14.13 6.00
CA THR A 84 8.66 14.46 7.00
C THR A 84 8.51 13.36 8.05
N ALA A 85 8.56 12.09 7.63
CA ALA A 85 8.52 10.96 8.55
C ALA A 85 9.77 10.89 9.44
N GLU A 86 10.94 11.20 8.89
CA GLU A 86 12.18 11.28 9.65
C GLU A 86 12.15 12.40 10.69
N ALA A 87 11.64 13.59 10.33
CA ALA A 87 11.50 14.69 11.27
C ALA A 87 10.61 14.32 12.46
N LYS A 88 9.47 13.66 12.19
CA LYS A 88 8.57 13.15 13.23
C LYS A 88 9.21 12.06 14.09
N ARG A 89 10.03 11.19 13.49
CA ARG A 89 10.81 10.18 14.23
C ARG A 89 11.77 10.85 15.21
N ARG A 90 12.55 11.83 14.75
CA ARG A 90 13.49 12.59 15.59
C ARG A 90 12.78 13.30 16.75
N GLU A 91 11.64 13.95 16.49
CA GLU A 91 10.85 14.58 17.55
C GLU A 91 10.33 13.57 18.58
N ALA A 92 9.85 12.40 18.14
CA ALA A 92 9.41 11.34 19.04
C ALA A 92 10.57 10.79 19.89
N ASP A 93 11.76 10.63 19.31
CA ASP A 93 12.96 10.20 20.04
C ASP A 93 13.37 11.21 21.12
N GLU A 94 13.30 12.51 20.84
CA GLU A 94 13.56 13.58 21.81
C GLU A 94 12.55 13.58 22.96
N GLN A 95 11.27 13.36 22.66
CA GLN A 95 10.22 13.20 23.68
C GLN A 95 10.48 11.96 24.55
N LEU A 96 10.89 10.85 23.94
CA LEU A 96 11.21 9.61 24.63
C LEU A 96 12.39 9.81 25.60
N GLU A 97 13.46 10.49 25.17
CA GLU A 97 14.59 10.82 26.04
C GLU A 97 14.19 11.73 27.20
N THR A 98 13.27 12.68 26.98
CA THR A 98 12.72 13.51 28.05
C THR A 98 11.94 12.68 29.07
N ILE A 99 11.10 11.75 28.60
CA ILE A 99 10.31 10.85 29.46
C ILE A 99 11.24 9.92 30.25
N LYS A 100 12.29 9.38 29.63
CA LYS A 100 13.31 8.57 30.32
C LYS A 100 13.99 9.34 31.44
N LYS A 101 14.44 10.57 31.19
CA LYS A 101 15.06 11.43 32.21
C LYS A 101 14.10 11.70 33.37
N LYS A 102 12.84 12.06 33.08
CA LYS A 102 11.80 12.25 34.11
C LYS A 102 11.54 10.97 34.91
N THR A 103 11.49 9.83 34.23
CA THR A 103 11.28 8.53 34.89
C THR A 103 12.44 8.20 35.82
N ALA A 104 13.68 8.43 35.40
CA ALA A 104 14.87 8.26 36.24
C ALA A 104 14.85 9.20 37.46
N SER A 105 14.46 10.46 37.28
CA SER A 105 14.33 11.40 38.42
C SER A 105 13.24 10.95 39.40
N PHE A 106 12.08 10.53 38.91
CA PHE A 106 11.00 10.01 39.77
C PHE A 106 11.43 8.78 40.56
N GLN A 107 12.12 7.82 39.92
CA GLN A 107 12.65 6.64 40.61
C GLN A 107 13.67 7.02 41.69
N SER A 108 14.52 8.01 41.42
CA SER A 108 15.48 8.51 42.42
C SER A 108 14.76 9.13 43.62
N THR A 109 13.81 10.04 43.37
CA THR A 109 12.99 10.66 44.43
C THR A 109 12.20 9.64 45.22
N GLN A 110 11.64 8.62 44.57
CA GLN A 110 10.92 7.54 45.24
C GLN A 110 11.83 6.73 46.17
N ARG A 111 13.05 6.38 45.71
CA ARG A 111 14.03 5.70 46.57
C ARG A 111 14.41 6.55 47.78
N GLU A 112 14.59 7.85 47.59
CA GLU A 112 14.95 8.76 48.68
C GLU A 112 13.80 8.93 49.68
N SER A 113 12.57 9.07 49.18
CA SER A 113 11.36 9.10 50.01
C SER A 113 11.23 7.81 50.84
N GLN A 114 11.48 6.64 50.24
CA GLN A 114 11.45 5.36 50.97
C GLN A 114 12.52 5.28 52.06
N LYS A 115 13.74 5.77 51.80
CA LYS A 115 14.79 5.85 52.83
C LYS A 115 14.37 6.76 53.98
N ASN A 116 13.82 7.93 53.66
CA ASN A 116 13.34 8.88 54.67
C ASN A 116 12.19 8.29 55.50
N ALA A 117 11.27 7.56 54.87
CA ALA A 117 10.21 6.84 55.56
C ALA A 117 10.77 5.81 56.55
N ASN A 118 11.78 5.02 56.14
CA ASN A 118 12.45 4.06 57.03
C ASN A 118 13.15 4.75 58.21
N ILE A 119 13.86 5.86 57.98
CA ILE A 119 14.52 6.64 59.04
C ILE A 119 13.47 7.18 60.03
N TRP A 120 12.35 7.71 59.52
CA TRP A 120 11.27 8.19 60.37
C TRP A 120 10.61 7.09 61.18
N GLN A 121 10.39 5.91 60.61
CA GLN A 121 9.87 4.74 61.33
C GLN A 121 10.77 4.34 62.50
N LEU A 122 12.08 4.28 62.28
CA LEU A 122 13.07 4.02 63.33
C LEU A 122 12.99 5.08 64.44
N LYS A 123 12.95 6.36 64.07
CA LYS A 123 12.84 7.46 65.04
C LYS A 123 11.54 7.39 65.85
N CYS A 124 10.42 7.05 65.23
CA CYS A 124 9.15 6.83 65.92
C CYS A 124 9.25 5.66 66.90
N HIS A 125 9.93 4.57 66.53
CA HIS A 125 10.17 3.45 67.43
C HIS A 125 11.02 3.84 68.65
N ASP A 126 12.13 4.55 68.44
CA ASP A 126 12.99 5.04 69.52
C ASP A 126 12.24 5.97 70.47
N LEU A 127 11.44 6.90 69.93
CA LEU A 127 10.60 7.78 70.74
C LEU A 127 9.52 7.03 71.50
N GLN A 128 8.90 6.00 70.90
CA GLN A 128 7.94 5.15 71.59
C GLN A 128 8.59 4.43 72.77
N GLN A 129 9.80 3.88 72.59
CA GLN A 129 10.56 3.27 73.69
C GLN A 129 10.86 4.28 74.82
N GLN A 130 11.24 5.51 74.48
CA GLN A 130 11.49 6.57 75.48
C GLN A 130 10.23 6.92 76.26
N VAL A 131 9.09 7.03 75.57
CA VAL A 131 7.79 7.29 76.23
C VAL A 131 7.44 6.14 77.17
N ASP A 132 7.58 4.89 76.74
CA ASP A 132 7.27 3.72 77.56
C ASP A 132 8.16 3.66 78.82
N GLU A 133 9.46 3.97 78.69
CA GLU A 133 10.38 4.03 79.82
C GLU A 133 10.04 5.17 80.78
N LEU A 134 9.76 6.38 80.27
CA LEU A 134 9.30 7.50 81.10
C LEU A 134 7.97 7.19 81.80
N GLN A 135 7.05 6.50 81.13
CA GLN A 135 5.78 6.04 81.71
C GLN A 135 6.03 5.08 82.88
N LYS A 136 7.02 4.19 82.74
CA LYS A 136 7.44 3.24 83.77
C LYS A 136 8.05 3.96 84.97
N GLN A 137 8.94 4.94 84.73
CA GLN A 137 9.53 5.79 85.76
C GLN A 137 8.46 6.60 86.50
N LEU A 138 7.51 7.20 85.78
CA LEU A 138 6.40 7.94 86.37
C LEU A 138 5.53 7.04 87.25
N THR A 139 5.28 5.80 86.81
CA THR A 139 4.51 4.82 87.59
C THR A 139 5.26 4.39 88.85
N ALA A 140 6.57 4.15 88.76
CA ALA A 140 7.43 3.84 89.90
C ALA A 140 7.50 5.01 90.90
N ALA A 141 7.66 6.23 90.40
CA ALA A 141 7.66 7.45 91.21
C ALA A 141 6.31 7.67 91.91
N ARG A 142 5.19 7.40 91.22
CA ARG A 142 3.84 7.43 91.82
C ARG A 142 3.68 6.38 92.92
N ALA A 143 4.18 5.17 92.72
CA ALA A 143 4.16 4.10 93.73
C ALA A 143 4.98 4.50 94.98
N LEU A 144 6.15 5.10 94.78
CA LEU A 144 6.97 5.68 95.86
C LEU A 144 6.24 6.83 96.57
N ASN A 145 5.56 7.72 95.84
CA ASN A 145 4.77 8.82 96.41
C ASN A 145 3.45 8.38 97.06
N THR A 146 2.94 7.17 96.79
CA THR A 146 1.77 6.62 97.51
C THR A 146 2.17 5.97 98.83
N ALA A 147 3.47 5.69 99.04
CA ALA A 147 4.02 5.27 100.33
C ALA A 147 4.35 6.46 101.26
N ALA A 148 4.35 7.70 100.74
CA ALA A 148 4.39 8.93 101.53
C ALA A 148 2.97 9.55 101.57
N ALA A 149 2.52 9.98 102.74
CA ALA A 149 1.18 10.55 102.92
C ALA A 149 0.90 11.71 101.94
N PRO A 150 -0.36 11.87 101.47
CA PRO A 150 -0.69 12.78 100.37
C PRO A 150 -0.62 14.24 100.82
N ALA A 151 0.36 14.98 100.28
CA ALA A 151 0.32 16.44 100.28
C ALA A 151 -0.56 16.93 99.13
N ALA A 152 -1.46 17.86 99.45
CA ALA A 152 -2.50 18.39 98.57
C ALA A 152 -1.93 18.99 97.26
N PRO A 153 -2.62 18.81 96.11
CA PRO A 153 -2.16 19.35 94.84
C PRO A 153 -2.39 20.86 94.78
N THR A 154 -1.37 21.57 94.32
CA THR A 154 -1.43 22.95 93.86
C THR A 154 -2.34 23.01 92.61
N SER A 155 -3.62 23.31 92.87
CA SER A 155 -4.75 23.36 91.91
C SER A 155 -4.51 24.20 90.66
N ASP A 156 -3.67 25.23 90.72
CA ASP A 156 -3.52 26.19 89.62
C ASP A 156 -2.63 25.68 88.48
N LEU A 157 -1.53 24.99 88.77
CA LEU A 157 -0.65 24.39 87.75
C LEU A 157 -1.36 23.29 86.96
N VAL A 158 -2.23 22.51 87.62
CA VAL A 158 -3.00 21.44 86.96
C VAL A 158 -4.06 22.01 86.02
N ARG A 159 -4.69 23.13 86.39
CA ARG A 159 -5.66 23.82 85.53
C ARG A 159 -4.97 24.46 84.32
N GLU A 160 -3.79 25.04 84.52
CA GLU A 160 -3.00 25.66 83.46
C GLU A 160 -2.45 24.62 82.47
N ALA A 161 -1.94 23.49 82.96
CA ALA A 161 -1.50 22.37 82.12
C ALA A 161 -2.64 21.75 81.30
N LYS A 162 -3.87 21.71 81.82
CA LYS A 162 -5.05 21.24 81.06
C LYS A 162 -5.43 22.20 79.93
N LEU A 163 -5.31 23.50 80.14
CA LEU A 163 -5.56 24.51 79.10
C LEU A 163 -4.50 24.44 78.00
N GLU A 164 -3.23 24.25 78.37
CA GLU A 164 -2.14 24.12 77.40
C GLU A 164 -2.23 22.81 76.61
N ALA A 165 -2.55 21.69 77.25
CA ALA A 165 -2.81 20.42 76.57
C ALA A 165 -4.01 20.54 75.59
N GLY A 166 -5.04 21.31 75.95
CA GLY A 166 -6.18 21.59 75.06
C GLY A 166 -5.78 22.38 73.81
N LYS A 167 -4.87 23.36 73.95
CA LYS A 167 -4.34 24.12 72.80
C LYS A 167 -3.51 23.22 71.88
N ILE A 168 -2.61 22.41 72.43
CA ILE A 168 -1.79 21.47 71.66
C ILE A 168 -2.67 20.47 70.88
N LEU A 169 -3.73 19.96 71.50
CA LEU A 169 -4.69 19.08 70.84
C LEU A 169 -5.47 19.78 69.71
N ALA A 170 -5.85 21.04 69.91
CA ALA A 170 -6.53 21.83 68.88
C ALA A 170 -5.62 22.10 67.68
N ASP A 171 -4.37 22.48 67.93
CA ASP A 171 -3.36 22.73 66.88
C ASP A 171 -3.02 21.43 66.13
N ALA A 172 -2.86 20.31 66.84
CA ALA A 172 -2.63 19.00 66.22
C ALA A 172 -3.80 18.56 65.32
N ARG A 173 -5.05 18.86 65.72
CA ARG A 173 -6.24 18.60 64.89
C ARG A 173 -6.25 19.45 63.63
N LEU A 174 -5.96 20.75 63.74
CA LEU A 174 -5.88 21.63 62.57
C LEU A 174 -4.79 21.18 61.60
N TYR A 175 -3.65 20.72 62.11
CA TYR A 175 -2.57 20.19 61.29
C TYR A 175 -2.93 18.85 60.63
N ALA A 176 -3.62 17.96 61.34
CA ALA A 176 -4.12 16.71 60.77
C ALA A 176 -5.16 16.98 59.66
N GLU A 177 -6.07 17.93 59.89
CA GLU A 177 -7.11 18.29 58.92
C GLU A 177 -6.54 19.00 57.68
N SER A 178 -5.47 19.79 57.83
CA SER A 178 -4.76 20.38 56.70
C SER A 178 -4.00 19.33 55.90
N ALA A 179 -3.29 18.41 56.57
CA ALA A 179 -2.59 17.30 55.95
C ALA A 179 -3.56 16.37 55.18
N GLU A 180 -4.73 16.08 55.74
CA GLU A 180 -5.77 15.30 55.04
C GLU A 180 -6.29 16.01 53.79
N ARG A 181 -6.51 17.33 53.85
CA ARG A 181 -6.93 18.11 52.67
C ARG A 181 -5.86 18.09 51.59
N GLU A 182 -4.60 18.25 51.96
CA GLU A 182 -3.48 18.25 51.02
C GLU A 182 -3.31 16.87 50.36
N LEU A 183 -3.41 15.78 51.13
CA LEU A 183 -3.40 14.41 50.59
C LEU A 183 -4.57 14.15 49.64
N LYS A 184 -5.79 14.59 50.00
CA LYS A 184 -6.96 14.48 49.11
C LYS A 184 -6.75 15.27 47.82
N GLN A 185 -6.21 16.47 47.90
CA GLN A 185 -5.93 17.30 46.71
C GLN A 185 -4.86 16.67 45.80
N GLN A 186 -3.81 16.07 46.38
CA GLN A 186 -2.80 15.32 45.63
C GLN A 186 -3.41 14.11 44.93
N ALA A 187 -4.26 13.33 45.63
CA ALA A 187 -4.96 12.18 45.06
C ALA A 187 -5.90 12.59 43.91
N GLU A 188 -6.67 13.67 44.08
CA GLU A 188 -7.55 14.20 43.03
C GLU A 188 -6.73 14.66 41.81
N THR A 189 -5.60 15.32 42.03
CA THR A 189 -4.69 15.77 40.97
C THR A 189 -4.09 14.57 40.22
N GLN A 190 -3.68 13.53 40.93
CA GLN A 190 -3.15 12.31 40.32
C GLN A 190 -4.24 11.59 39.51
N LYS A 191 -5.45 11.46 40.06
CA LYS A 191 -6.62 10.88 39.37
C LYS A 191 -6.94 11.63 38.08
N ASN A 192 -6.94 12.96 38.12
CA ASN A 192 -7.18 13.79 36.93
C ASN A 192 -6.11 13.60 35.86
N ARG A 193 -4.83 13.55 36.25
CA ARG A 193 -3.71 13.24 35.33
C ARG A 193 -3.85 11.85 34.70
N MET A 194 -4.23 10.84 35.50
CA MET A 194 -4.47 9.48 34.99
C MET A 194 -5.65 9.45 34.03
N ALA A 195 -6.74 10.14 34.32
CA ALA A 195 -7.91 10.21 33.46
C ALA A 195 -7.62 10.91 32.12
N GLU A 196 -6.81 11.97 32.13
CA GLU A 196 -6.34 12.63 30.91
C GLU A 196 -5.40 11.75 30.09
N ASN A 197 -4.46 11.06 30.75
CA ASN A 197 -3.56 10.12 30.09
C ASN A 197 -4.34 8.96 29.45
N ALA A 198 -5.31 8.37 30.17
CA ALA A 198 -6.19 7.34 29.64
C ALA A 198 -7.00 7.82 28.42
N ARG A 199 -7.53 9.06 28.47
CA ARG A 199 -8.22 9.68 27.32
C ARG A 199 -7.30 9.88 26.12
N SER A 200 -6.06 10.30 26.35
CA SER A 200 -5.05 10.46 25.30
C SER A 200 -4.63 9.12 24.69
N ILE A 201 -4.50 8.07 25.50
CA ILE A 201 -4.21 6.71 25.00
C ILE A 201 -5.39 6.19 24.18
N ALA A 202 -6.62 6.34 24.67
CA ALA A 202 -7.82 5.89 23.97
C ALA A 202 -7.97 6.54 22.58
N SER A 203 -7.75 7.86 22.48
CA SER A 203 -7.79 8.56 21.20
C SER A 203 -6.67 8.09 20.26
N GLY A 204 -5.47 7.84 20.78
CA GLY A 204 -4.37 7.24 20.02
C GLY A 204 -4.70 5.85 19.48
N VAL A 205 -5.28 4.97 20.31
CA VAL A 205 -5.70 3.62 19.92
C VAL A 205 -6.78 3.66 18.84
N MET A 206 -7.76 4.57 18.95
CA MET A 206 -8.77 4.74 17.90
C MET A 206 -8.16 5.12 16.54
N LEU A 207 -7.19 6.04 16.54
CA LEU A 207 -6.53 6.48 15.31
C LEU A 207 -5.71 5.35 14.66
N VAL A 208 -5.04 4.54 15.48
CA VAL A 208 -4.34 3.33 15.00
C VAL A 208 -5.33 2.34 14.40
N ARG A 209 -6.48 2.10 15.04
CA ARG A 209 -7.55 1.23 14.52
C ARG A 209 -8.06 1.71 13.16
N GLU A 210 -8.33 3.01 13.02
CA GLU A 210 -8.80 3.57 11.75
C GLU A 210 -7.76 3.40 10.64
N ARG A 211 -6.48 3.65 10.94
CA ARG A 211 -5.38 3.43 9.99
C ARG A 211 -5.26 1.96 9.59
N LEU A 212 -5.39 1.04 10.55
CA LEU A 212 -5.36 -0.39 10.28
C LEU A 212 -6.51 -0.82 9.37
N ALA A 213 -7.72 -0.34 9.62
CA ALA A 213 -8.88 -0.61 8.76
C ALA A 213 -8.67 -0.15 7.31
N ARG A 214 -8.08 1.04 7.11
CA ARG A 214 -7.73 1.54 5.77
C ARG A 214 -6.65 0.69 5.09
N VAL A 215 -5.71 0.13 5.85
CA VAL A 215 -4.70 -0.79 5.31
C VAL A 215 -5.34 -2.11 4.92
N ASP A 216 -6.21 -2.66 5.76
CA ASP A 216 -6.96 -3.89 5.48
C ASP A 216 -7.80 -3.74 4.19
N GLU A 217 -8.50 -2.61 4.02
CA GLU A 217 -9.28 -2.33 2.82
C GLU A 217 -8.40 -2.27 1.56
N ARG A 218 -7.25 -1.60 1.63
CA ARG A 218 -6.29 -1.53 0.51
C ARG A 218 -5.70 -2.89 0.17
N LEU A 219 -5.37 -3.70 1.18
CA LEU A 219 -4.87 -5.06 0.98
C LEU A 219 -5.94 -5.93 0.32
N SER A 220 -7.20 -5.82 0.74
CA SER A 220 -8.30 -6.54 0.11
C SER A 220 -8.48 -6.15 -1.36
N ALA A 221 -8.45 -4.85 -1.67
CA ALA A 221 -8.54 -4.36 -3.04
C ALA A 221 -7.39 -4.86 -3.92
N ALA A 222 -6.14 -4.73 -3.43
CA ALA A 222 -4.96 -5.21 -4.17
C ALA A 222 -4.98 -6.74 -4.39
N THR A 223 -5.53 -7.50 -3.44
CA THR A 223 -5.69 -8.95 -3.58
C THR A 223 -6.68 -9.29 -4.70
N LEU A 224 -7.81 -8.57 -4.74
CA LEU A 224 -8.84 -8.76 -5.76
C LEU A 224 -8.31 -8.36 -7.16
N ASP A 225 -7.56 -7.27 -7.25
CA ASP A 225 -6.91 -6.85 -8.49
C ASP A 225 -5.91 -7.89 -8.99
N LEU A 226 -5.10 -8.46 -8.08
CA LEU A 226 -4.13 -9.50 -8.41
C LEU A 226 -4.82 -10.79 -8.89
N ASP A 227 -5.91 -11.19 -8.25
CA ASP A 227 -6.74 -12.32 -8.68
C ASP A 227 -7.34 -12.07 -10.07
N GLY A 228 -7.83 -10.85 -10.32
CA GLY A 228 -8.36 -10.42 -11.62
C GLY A 228 -7.30 -10.45 -12.72
N LEU A 229 -6.11 -9.91 -12.47
CA LEU A 229 -4.98 -9.96 -13.40
C LEU A 229 -4.54 -11.40 -13.68
N THR A 230 -4.51 -12.25 -12.66
CA THR A 230 -4.18 -13.67 -12.81
C THR A 230 -5.18 -14.39 -13.71
N GLN A 231 -6.48 -14.13 -13.54
CA GLN A 231 -7.52 -14.67 -14.43
C GLN A 231 -7.38 -14.16 -15.87
N ALA A 232 -7.09 -12.87 -16.05
CA ALA A 232 -6.87 -12.28 -17.35
C ALA A 232 -5.67 -12.91 -18.08
N ILE A 233 -4.59 -13.22 -17.35
CA ILE A 233 -3.44 -13.94 -17.90
C ILE A 233 -3.84 -15.34 -18.37
N TYR A 234 -4.60 -16.10 -17.57
CA TYR A 234 -5.06 -17.42 -18.00
C TYR A 234 -5.94 -17.35 -19.26
N GLN A 235 -6.87 -16.40 -19.33
CA GLN A 235 -7.71 -16.21 -20.52
C GLN A 235 -6.88 -15.82 -21.75
N ALA A 236 -5.87 -14.96 -21.59
CA ALA A 236 -4.98 -14.59 -22.68
C ALA A 236 -4.16 -15.79 -23.16
N LEU A 237 -3.71 -16.66 -22.26
CA LEU A 237 -3.02 -17.91 -22.62
C LEU A 237 -3.93 -18.86 -23.40
N ASP A 238 -5.15 -19.10 -22.92
CA ASP A 238 -6.14 -19.94 -23.61
C ASP A 238 -6.46 -19.40 -25.01
N GLN A 239 -6.61 -18.07 -25.14
CA GLN A 239 -6.81 -17.40 -26.41
C GLN A 239 -5.62 -17.59 -27.35
N THR A 240 -4.39 -17.44 -26.86
CA THR A 240 -3.19 -17.70 -27.68
C THR A 240 -3.10 -19.17 -28.09
N GLU A 241 -3.49 -20.13 -27.25
CA GLU A 241 -3.53 -21.54 -27.62
C GLU A 241 -4.55 -21.79 -28.75
N ALA A 242 -5.72 -21.17 -28.70
CA ALA A 242 -6.72 -21.25 -29.75
C ALA A 242 -6.20 -20.67 -31.08
N GLU A 243 -5.58 -19.48 -31.05
CA GLU A 243 -4.97 -18.86 -32.23
C GLU A 243 -3.85 -19.71 -32.83
N LEU A 244 -3.02 -20.35 -31.99
CA LEU A 244 -2.00 -21.29 -32.47
C LEU A 244 -2.61 -22.54 -33.11
N LYS A 245 -3.72 -23.07 -32.58
CA LYS A 245 -4.43 -24.21 -33.18
C LYS A 245 -5.01 -23.85 -34.55
N ASP A 246 -5.63 -22.67 -34.66
CA ASP A 246 -6.23 -22.17 -35.90
C ASP A 246 -5.16 -21.93 -36.98
N LEU A 247 -4.04 -21.30 -36.62
CA LEU A 247 -2.89 -21.17 -37.51
C LEU A 247 -2.34 -22.54 -37.93
N GLY A 248 -2.32 -23.52 -37.02
CA GLY A 248 -1.91 -24.88 -37.31
C GLY A 248 -2.86 -25.64 -38.24
N THR A 249 -4.15 -25.30 -38.26
CA THR A 249 -5.12 -25.81 -39.25
C THR A 249 -4.93 -25.13 -40.60
N ASP A 250 -4.75 -23.82 -40.62
CA ASP A 250 -4.47 -23.06 -41.86
C ASP A 250 -3.18 -23.54 -42.53
N MET A 251 -2.10 -23.72 -41.78
CA MET A 251 -0.84 -24.22 -42.36
C MET A 251 -0.99 -25.64 -42.95
N ARG A 252 -1.87 -26.48 -42.39
CA ARG A 252 -2.18 -27.80 -42.93
C ARG A 252 -3.06 -27.73 -44.17
N SER A 253 -4.05 -26.84 -44.23
CA SER A 253 -4.87 -26.63 -45.42
C SER A 253 -4.03 -26.07 -46.58
N PHE A 254 -3.12 -25.14 -46.31
CA PHE A 254 -2.13 -24.67 -47.29
C PHE A 254 -1.21 -25.78 -47.77
N ALA A 255 -0.77 -26.68 -46.89
CA ALA A 255 0.08 -27.81 -47.27
C ALA A 255 -0.67 -28.93 -48.02
N GLN A 256 -1.98 -29.06 -47.81
CA GLN A 256 -2.85 -30.04 -48.49
C GLN A 256 -3.49 -29.50 -49.77
N GLY A 257 -3.42 -28.18 -50.02
CA GLY A 257 -3.81 -27.56 -51.27
C GLY A 257 -2.82 -27.86 -52.39
N THR A 258 -2.86 -29.07 -52.94
CA THR A 258 -2.50 -29.29 -54.34
C THR A 258 -3.42 -28.41 -55.20
N PRO A 259 -2.92 -27.65 -56.20
CA PRO A 259 -3.80 -26.99 -57.14
C PRO A 259 -4.38 -28.08 -58.04
N GLU A 260 -5.54 -28.63 -57.66
CA GLU A 260 -6.42 -29.20 -58.67
C GLU A 260 -6.85 -28.03 -59.55
N THR A 261 -6.26 -27.98 -60.73
CA THR A 261 -6.80 -27.35 -61.92
C THR A 261 -8.24 -27.78 -62.12
N ASP A 262 -9.18 -27.05 -61.52
CA ASP A 262 -10.58 -27.13 -61.89
C ASP A 262 -10.82 -26.07 -62.96
N ILE A 263 -10.82 -26.54 -64.21
CA ILE A 263 -11.13 -25.74 -65.40
C ILE A 263 -12.62 -25.38 -65.30
N PRO A 264 -13.02 -24.09 -65.20
CA PRO A 264 -14.42 -23.76 -65.35
C PRO A 264 -14.78 -23.80 -66.84
N GLU A 265 -15.70 -24.68 -67.21
CA GLU A 265 -16.37 -24.68 -68.51
C GLU A 265 -16.99 -23.31 -68.83
N PRO A 266 -17.00 -22.88 -70.11
CA PRO A 266 -17.48 -21.56 -70.50
C PRO A 266 -19.01 -21.53 -70.58
N VAL A 267 -19.66 -20.76 -69.71
CA VAL A 267 -21.09 -20.43 -69.82
C VAL A 267 -21.27 -19.14 -70.64
N PRO A 268 -22.18 -19.09 -71.64
CA PRO A 268 -22.33 -17.97 -72.56
C PRO A 268 -23.06 -16.75 -71.94
N PRO A 269 -22.92 -15.53 -72.52
CA PRO A 269 -23.24 -14.28 -71.83
C PRO A 269 -24.61 -13.69 -72.21
N ARG A 270 -25.37 -13.14 -71.24
CA ARG A 270 -26.28 -11.98 -71.43
C ARG A 270 -26.92 -11.45 -70.11
N PRO A 271 -27.55 -10.25 -70.07
CA PRO A 271 -26.89 -8.99 -69.69
C PRO A 271 -27.51 -8.27 -68.46
N ALA A 272 -26.68 -7.42 -67.84
CA ALA A 272 -26.95 -6.19 -67.07
C ALA A 272 -28.19 -6.07 -66.15
N ALA A 273 -27.93 -5.94 -64.84
CA ALA A 273 -28.71 -5.08 -63.93
C ALA A 273 -27.78 -4.36 -62.93
N LYS A 274 -28.12 -3.11 -62.63
CA LYS A 274 -27.38 -2.08 -61.88
C LYS A 274 -27.19 -2.39 -60.38
N PRO A 275 -26.24 -1.70 -59.69
CA PRO A 275 -25.85 -2.00 -58.32
C PRO A 275 -26.76 -1.32 -57.28
N ALA A 276 -27.07 -2.05 -56.20
CA ALA A 276 -27.60 -1.51 -54.94
C ALA A 276 -26.53 -1.68 -53.84
N ALA A 277 -26.30 -0.61 -53.09
CA ALA A 277 -25.21 -0.42 -52.14
C ALA A 277 -25.28 -1.28 -50.88
N PRO A 278 -24.13 -1.62 -50.24
CA PRO A 278 -24.07 -1.93 -48.82
C PRO A 278 -23.57 -0.74 -47.98
N SER A 279 -24.23 -0.55 -46.82
CA SER A 279 -23.89 0.35 -45.72
C SER A 279 -22.60 -0.06 -44.98
N PRO A 280 -22.02 0.82 -44.11
CA PRO A 280 -20.63 0.73 -43.68
C PRO A 280 -20.46 -0.04 -42.35
N GLU A 281 -19.54 -1.00 -42.32
CA GLU A 281 -18.98 -1.54 -41.07
C GLU A 281 -17.47 -1.34 -41.03
N LYS A 282 -17.01 -0.77 -39.90
CA LYS A 282 -15.61 -0.55 -39.52
C LYS A 282 -14.88 -1.89 -39.32
N PRO A 283 -13.56 -1.93 -39.57
CA PRO A 283 -12.65 -2.74 -38.75
C PRO A 283 -11.53 -1.84 -38.17
N ALA A 284 -11.40 -1.76 -36.85
CA ALA A 284 -10.72 -2.73 -35.96
C ALA A 284 -9.19 -2.63 -36.05
N GLU A 285 -8.63 -2.03 -34.99
CA GLU A 285 -7.21 -1.74 -34.78
C GLU A 285 -6.38 -3.02 -34.72
N ARG A 286 -5.30 -3.06 -35.52
CA ARG A 286 -4.30 -4.14 -35.51
C ARG A 286 -3.24 -3.83 -34.46
N LEU A 287 -3.31 -4.49 -33.31
CA LEU A 287 -2.23 -4.54 -32.32
C LEU A 287 -1.09 -5.44 -32.85
N ARG A 288 0.10 -4.85 -33.04
CA ARG A 288 1.34 -5.58 -33.33
C ARG A 288 2.06 -5.91 -32.01
N VAL A 289 2.18 -7.19 -31.67
CA VAL A 289 3.09 -7.67 -30.62
C VAL A 289 4.33 -8.26 -31.28
N LYS A 290 5.51 -7.72 -30.94
CA LYS A 290 6.81 -8.20 -31.42
C LYS A 290 7.41 -9.14 -30.38
N ALA A 291 7.17 -10.44 -30.53
CA ALA A 291 7.78 -11.47 -29.71
C ALA A 291 9.19 -11.82 -30.22
N LYS A 292 10.18 -11.83 -29.33
CA LYS A 292 11.49 -12.44 -29.56
C LYS A 292 11.70 -13.46 -28.45
N ALA A 293 11.52 -14.73 -28.76
CA ALA A 293 11.75 -15.85 -27.85
C ALA A 293 13.12 -16.50 -28.16
N GLN A 294 13.95 -16.68 -27.13
CA GLN A 294 15.01 -17.71 -27.10
C GLN A 294 14.49 -18.89 -26.29
N PRO A 295 14.75 -20.16 -26.66
CA PRO A 295 14.36 -21.30 -25.86
C PRO A 295 15.49 -21.66 -24.89
N VAL A 296 15.18 -21.75 -23.59
CA VAL A 296 16.01 -22.47 -22.62
C VAL A 296 15.13 -23.52 -21.97
N HIS A 297 15.42 -24.78 -22.24
CA HIS A 297 14.75 -25.94 -21.65
C HIS A 297 15.20 -26.10 -20.20
N HIS A 298 14.27 -25.98 -19.24
CA HIS A 298 14.42 -26.57 -17.91
C HIS A 298 13.20 -27.44 -17.61
N THR A 299 13.42 -28.76 -17.59
CA THR A 299 12.53 -29.76 -16.99
C THR A 299 12.75 -29.79 -15.49
N ALA A 300 11.69 -29.59 -14.70
CA ALA A 300 11.62 -30.00 -13.29
C ALA A 300 10.17 -30.35 -12.91
N PRO A 301 9.94 -31.33 -12.02
CA PRO A 301 8.67 -32.03 -11.88
C PRO A 301 7.66 -31.29 -10.98
N ALA A 302 6.38 -31.56 -11.25
CA ALA A 302 5.22 -31.00 -10.55
C ALA A 302 5.15 -31.42 -9.07
N ALA A 303 5.07 -30.44 -8.18
CA ALA A 303 4.62 -30.60 -6.80
C ALA A 303 3.23 -29.95 -6.64
N PRO A 304 2.36 -30.46 -5.74
CA PRO A 304 0.97 -30.01 -5.66
C PRO A 304 0.88 -28.60 -5.06
N VAL A 305 0.15 -27.73 -5.76
CA VAL A 305 -0.14 -26.35 -5.34
C VAL A 305 -1.14 -26.38 -4.18
N HIS A 306 -0.67 -26.08 -2.97
CA HIS A 306 -1.57 -25.76 -1.86
C HIS A 306 -2.24 -24.41 -2.13
N ARG A 307 -3.54 -24.43 -2.48
CA ARG A 307 -4.41 -23.24 -2.41
C ARG A 307 -4.29 -22.64 -1.01
N LEU A 308 -3.69 -21.46 -0.90
CA LEU A 308 -3.77 -20.64 0.30
C LEU A 308 -5.18 -20.08 0.40
N ARG A 309 -6.10 -20.90 0.89
CA ARG A 309 -7.43 -20.47 1.31
C ARG A 309 -7.21 -19.58 2.54
N ASN A 310 -7.34 -18.26 2.37
CA ASN A 310 -7.21 -17.32 3.47
C ASN A 310 -8.41 -17.48 4.41
N THR A 311 -8.28 -18.36 5.41
CA THR A 311 -9.24 -18.56 6.49
C THR A 311 -8.84 -17.78 7.76
N ARG A 312 -7.90 -16.83 7.66
CA ARG A 312 -7.50 -16.02 8.81
C ARG A 312 -8.48 -14.85 8.95
N ARG A 313 -9.19 -14.81 10.07
CA ARG A 313 -9.96 -13.63 10.49
C ARG A 313 -9.06 -12.38 10.38
N PRO A 314 -9.60 -11.24 9.90
CA PRO A 314 -8.82 -10.02 9.79
C PRO A 314 -8.28 -9.63 11.17
N ILE A 315 -7.04 -9.16 11.21
CA ILE A 315 -6.32 -8.86 12.46
C ILE A 315 -7.06 -7.79 13.27
N SER A 316 -7.77 -6.87 12.60
CA SER A 316 -8.70 -5.92 13.20
C SER A 316 -9.81 -6.56 14.04
N GLN A 317 -10.37 -7.70 13.61
CA GLN A 317 -11.35 -8.46 14.40
C GLN A 317 -10.71 -9.18 15.58
N LEU A 318 -9.49 -9.73 15.42
CA LEU A 318 -8.78 -10.37 16.53
C LEU A 318 -8.44 -9.39 17.65
N LEU A 319 -8.08 -8.15 17.28
CA LEU A 319 -7.83 -7.06 18.23
C LEU A 319 -9.13 -6.57 18.90
N GLN A 320 -10.26 -6.56 18.17
CA GLN A 320 -11.57 -6.26 18.73
C GLN A 320 -11.97 -7.30 19.78
N ASP A 321 -11.82 -8.58 19.48
CA ASP A 321 -12.12 -9.69 20.40
C ASP A 321 -11.25 -9.63 21.67
N GLN A 322 -9.98 -9.24 21.55
CA GLN A 322 -9.09 -9.06 22.71
C GLN A 322 -9.48 -7.87 23.59
N ILE A 323 -9.92 -6.76 23.01
CA ILE A 323 -10.32 -5.56 23.76
C ILE A 323 -11.69 -5.76 24.41
N ASP A 324 -12.62 -6.43 23.73
CA ASP A 324 -13.93 -6.80 24.29
C ASP A 324 -13.81 -7.85 25.39
N LYS A 325 -12.70 -8.60 25.42
CA LYS A 325 -12.34 -9.49 26.53
C LYS A 325 -11.78 -8.70 27.71
N LEU A 326 -10.85 -7.78 27.46
CA LEU A 326 -10.29 -6.90 28.51
C LEU A 326 -11.36 -6.01 29.16
N GLY A 327 -12.30 -5.47 28.38
CA GLY A 327 -13.41 -4.66 28.90
C GLY A 327 -14.45 -5.44 29.73
N ARG A 328 -14.47 -6.78 29.62
CA ARG A 328 -15.30 -7.66 30.47
C ARG A 328 -14.60 -8.10 31.76
N GLU A 329 -13.28 -8.04 31.80
CA GLU A 329 -12.48 -8.37 32.98
C GLU A 329 -12.38 -7.19 33.97
N GLU A 330 -12.83 -5.97 33.58
CA GLU A 330 -12.87 -4.76 34.42
C GLU A 330 -14.27 -4.40 34.99
N GLN A 331 -15.29 -5.27 34.86
CA GLN A 331 -16.60 -5.12 35.52
C GLN A 331 -16.74 -6.07 36.72
#